data_AF-A0A078MHQ5-F1
#
_entry.id   AF-A0A078MHQ5-F1
#
_cell.length_a   1.000
_cell.length_b   1.000
_cell.length_c   1.000
_cell.angle_alpha   90.00
_cell.angle_beta   90.00
_cell.angle_gamma   90.00
#
_symmetry.space_group_name_H-M   'P 1'
#
loop_
_entity.id
_entity.type
_entity.pdbx_description
1 polymer ?
#
loop_
_entity_poly.entity_id
_entity_poly.type
_entity_poly.pdbx_seq_one_letter_code
_entity_poly.pdbx_strand_id
1 'polypeptide(L)'
;MIVAMNTIRIKKGHGEEIIERFQNPKEIGKFEGFLGLEVLKKLNGKDEDQIRICTRWVDEASFNVWLHSPEFKASHSKSAEERENSPLLGADFALLEVAISSDNN
;
A
#
# COMPACT_ATOMS: atom_id res chain seq x y z
N MET A 1 -0.23 -16.42 -7.40
CA MET A 1 -0.59 -15.36 -6.43
C MET A 1 0.61 -14.47 -6.19
N ILE A 2 0.38 -13.17 -6.16
CA ILE A 2 1.42 -12.17 -5.91
C ILE A 2 1.01 -11.25 -4.76
N VAL A 3 2.01 -10.58 -4.19
CA VAL A 3 1.83 -9.45 -3.27
C VAL A 3 2.52 -8.24 -3.87
N ALA A 4 1.77 -7.15 -4.08
CA ALA A 4 2.35 -5.84 -4.35
C ALA A 4 2.51 -5.09 -3.02
N MET A 5 3.75 -4.78 -2.67
CA MET A 5 4.12 -4.17 -1.39
C MET A 5 4.74 -2.80 -1.62
N ASN A 6 4.10 -1.77 -1.06
CA ASN A 6 4.65 -0.42 -1.01
C ASN A 6 5.12 -0.10 0.42
N THR A 7 6.42 0.04 0.63
CA THR A 7 7.03 0.41 1.91
C THR A 7 7.27 1.90 1.95
N ILE A 8 6.54 2.60 2.81
CA ILE A 8 6.60 4.05 3.00
C ILE A 8 7.41 4.33 4.28
N ARG A 9 8.46 5.14 4.16
CA ARG A 9 9.17 5.75 5.28
C ARG A 9 8.72 7.19 5.44
N ILE A 10 8.32 7.58 6.64
CA ILE A 10 7.72 8.88 6.91
C ILE A 10 8.24 9.43 8.24
N LYS A 11 8.28 10.75 8.38
CA LYS A 11 8.66 11.40 9.64
C LYS A 11 7.83 10.82 10.80
N LYS A 12 8.51 10.59 11.92
CA LYS A 12 7.89 10.02 13.13
C LYS A 12 6.66 10.83 13.56
N GLY A 13 5.59 10.14 13.92
CA GLY A 13 4.32 10.74 14.34
C GLY A 13 3.31 10.94 13.20
N HIS A 14 3.73 10.79 11.94
CA HIS A 14 2.87 10.96 10.77
C HIS A 14 2.36 9.64 10.18
N GLY A 15 2.75 8.48 10.74
CA GLY A 15 2.33 7.17 10.22
C GLY A 15 0.82 6.92 10.28
N GLU A 16 0.13 7.43 11.29
CA GLU A 16 -1.32 7.23 11.47
C GLU A 16 -2.14 7.87 10.36
N GLU A 17 -1.75 9.05 9.88
CA GLU A 17 -2.41 9.74 8.77
C GLU A 17 -2.40 8.90 7.48
N ILE A 18 -1.38 8.07 7.29
CA ILE A 18 -1.33 7.13 6.17
C ILE A 18 -2.32 5.99 6.42
N ILE A 19 -2.31 5.40 7.61
CA ILE A 19 -3.18 4.26 7.96
C ILE A 19 -4.66 4.63 7.81
N GLU A 20 -5.06 5.80 8.27
CA GLU A 20 -6.44 6.30 8.18
C GLU A 20 -6.95 6.34 6.73
N ARG A 21 -6.10 6.67 5.76
CA ARG A 21 -6.47 6.68 4.32
C ARG A 21 -6.88 5.30 3.80
N PHE A 22 -6.41 4.23 4.44
CA PHE A 22 -6.66 2.85 4.02
C PHE A 22 -7.70 2.12 4.88
N GLN A 23 -8.36 2.81 5.84
CA GLN A 23 -9.42 2.22 6.67
C GLN A 23 -10.66 1.80 5.88
N ASN A 24 -10.87 2.35 4.67
CA ASN A 24 -12.00 2.01 3.80
C ASN A 24 -11.54 1.46 2.45
N PRO A 25 -11.10 0.19 2.36
CA PRO A 25 -10.60 -0.41 1.12
C PRO A 25 -11.71 -0.81 0.12
N LYS A 26 -12.87 -0.15 0.17
CA LYS A 26 -14.07 -0.55 -0.60
C LYS A 26 -13.86 -0.47 -2.12
N GLU A 27 -13.01 0.45 -2.58
CA GLU A 27 -12.80 0.65 -4.02
C GLU A 27 -11.84 -0.37 -4.63
N ILE A 28 -10.72 -0.67 -3.97
CA ILE A 28 -9.77 -1.69 -4.46
C ILE A 28 -10.38 -3.10 -4.39
N GLY A 29 -11.27 -3.36 -3.42
CA GLY A 29 -11.96 -4.64 -3.27
C GLY A 29 -12.89 -5.03 -4.43
N LYS A 30 -13.21 -4.11 -5.34
CA LYS A 30 -14.08 -4.37 -6.51
C LYS A 30 -13.32 -4.93 -7.71
N PHE A 31 -11.99 -4.88 -7.70
CA PHE A 31 -11.18 -5.32 -8.82
C PHE A 31 -11.09 -6.85 -8.87
N GLU A 32 -11.33 -7.41 -10.06
CA GLU A 32 -11.22 -8.84 -10.28
C GLU A 32 -9.81 -9.34 -9.93
N GLY A 33 -9.75 -10.44 -9.17
CA GLY A 33 -8.49 -11.03 -8.74
C GLY A 33 -7.86 -10.39 -7.49
N PHE A 34 -8.47 -9.35 -6.90
CA PHE A 34 -8.06 -8.83 -5.59
C PHE A 34 -8.39 -9.82 -4.47
N LEU A 35 -7.43 -10.10 -3.60
CA LEU A 35 -7.56 -11.08 -2.51
C LEU A 35 -7.51 -10.46 -1.12
N GLY A 36 -6.96 -9.26 -0.98
CA GLY A 36 -6.88 -8.60 0.32
C GLY A 36 -5.87 -7.47 0.38
N LEU A 37 -6.00 -6.68 1.45
CA LEU A 37 -5.13 -5.57 1.79
C LEU A 37 -4.68 -5.72 3.24
N GLU A 38 -3.38 -5.66 3.48
CA GLU A 38 -2.81 -5.40 4.80
C GLU A 38 -2.14 -4.03 4.83
N VAL A 39 -2.36 -3.31 5.92
CA VAL A 39 -1.60 -2.10 6.26
C VAL A 39 -0.82 -2.39 7.52
N LEU A 40 0.50 -2.50 7.39
CA LEU A 40 1.39 -2.92 8.46
C LEU A 40 2.21 -1.73 8.95
N LYS A 41 2.09 -1.40 10.24
CA LYS A 41 2.96 -0.43 10.90
C LYS A 41 4.14 -1.16 11.53
N LYS A 42 5.36 -0.70 11.25
CA LYS A 42 6.56 -1.20 11.90
C LYS A 42 6.54 -0.80 13.38
N LEU A 43 6.59 -1.79 14.28
CA LEU A 43 6.57 -1.53 15.73
C LEU A 43 7.91 -1.02 16.27
N ASN A 44 9.02 -1.41 15.63
CA ASN A 44 10.37 -1.11 16.11
C ASN A 44 11.06 -0.09 15.19
N GLY A 45 11.47 1.06 15.75
CA GLY A 45 12.16 2.13 15.03
C GLY A 45 12.20 3.39 15.88
N LYS A 46 13.32 4.13 15.89
CA LYS A 46 13.45 5.31 16.75
C LYS A 46 13.18 6.63 16.02
N ASP A 47 13.56 6.70 14.76
CA ASP A 47 13.73 8.00 14.07
C ASP A 47 12.66 8.27 13.00
N GLU A 48 11.94 7.24 12.55
CA GLU A 48 10.91 7.32 11.51
C GLU A 48 9.79 6.31 11.76
N ASP A 49 8.61 6.63 11.23
CA ASP A 49 7.53 5.66 11.07
C ASP A 49 7.72 4.93 9.73
N GLN A 50 7.39 3.63 9.72
CA GLN A 50 7.41 2.84 8.50
C GLN A 50 6.10 2.09 8.36
N ILE A 51 5.42 2.33 7.24
CA ILE A 51 4.14 1.71 6.90
C ILE A 51 4.35 0.86 5.65
N ARG A 52 3.84 -0.38 5.64
CA ARG A 52 3.78 -1.22 4.45
C ARG A 52 2.33 -1.42 4.04
N ILE A 53 2.04 -1.11 2.79
CA ILE A 53 0.74 -1.34 2.16
C ILE A 53 0.93 -2.57 1.28
N CYS A 54 0.31 -3.68 1.65
CA CYS A 54 0.43 -4.96 0.96
C CYS A 54 -0.91 -5.33 0.33
N THR A 55 -0.96 -5.50 -0.98
CA THR A 55 -2.16 -5.97 -1.68
C THR A 55 -1.89 -7.34 -2.29
N ARG A 56 -2.78 -8.30 -2.04
CA ARG A 56 -2.69 -9.66 -2.58
C ARG A 56 -3.56 -9.81 -3.83
N TRP A 57 -3.04 -10.51 -4.82
CA TRP A 57 -3.72 -10.74 -6.10
C TRP A 57 -3.53 -12.16 -6.61
N VAL A 58 -4.54 -12.70 -7.29
CA VAL A 58 -4.48 -14.03 -7.90
C VAL A 58 -3.31 -14.15 -8.89
N ASP A 59 -3.07 -13.10 -9.67
CA ASP A 59 -1.98 -12.98 -10.65
C ASP A 59 -1.57 -11.52 -10.89
N GLU A 60 -0.52 -11.33 -11.69
CA GLU A 60 0.01 -10.02 -12.07
C GLU A 60 -0.88 -9.27 -13.07
N ALA A 61 -1.67 -9.97 -13.87
CA ALA A 61 -2.55 -9.34 -14.86
C ALA A 61 -3.68 -8.56 -14.15
N SER A 62 -4.33 -9.18 -13.16
CA SER A 62 -5.31 -8.53 -12.29
C SER A 62 -4.74 -7.29 -11.59
N PHE A 63 -3.53 -7.40 -11.04
CA PHE A 63 -2.85 -6.26 -10.43
C PHE A 63 -2.58 -5.14 -11.44
N ASN A 64 -2.12 -5.47 -12.65
CA ASN A 64 -1.84 -4.49 -13.70
C ASN A 64 -3.10 -3.74 -14.14
N VAL A 65 -4.26 -4.40 -14.19
CA VAL A 65 -5.55 -3.72 -14.48
C VAL A 65 -5.83 -2.65 -13.43
N TRP A 66 -5.66 -2.97 -12.14
CA TRP A 66 -5.81 -2.00 -11.07
C TRP A 66 -4.75 -0.88 -11.12
N LEU A 67 -3.48 -1.21 -11.34
CA LEU A 67 -2.36 -0.26 -11.39
C LEU A 67 -2.57 0.86 -12.43
N HIS A 68 -3.23 0.53 -13.54
CA HIS A 68 -3.50 1.48 -14.63
C HIS A 68 -4.85 2.18 -14.52
N SER A 69 -5.64 1.89 -13.48
CA SER A 69 -7.00 2.40 -13.33
C SER A 69 -7.04 3.88 -12.92
N PRO A 70 -8.15 4.58 -13.19
CA PRO A 70 -8.38 5.93 -12.68
C PRO A 70 -8.35 6.02 -11.15
N GLU A 71 -8.87 5.00 -10.45
CA GLU A 71 -8.90 4.89 -8.99
C GLU A 71 -7.48 4.89 -8.42
N PHE A 72 -6.57 4.09 -9.00
CA PHE A 72 -5.16 4.10 -8.60
C PHE A 72 -4.53 5.48 -8.79
N LYS A 73 -4.75 6.11 -9.95
CA LYS A 73 -4.23 7.45 -10.25
C LYS A 73 -4.78 8.49 -9.29
N ALA A 74 -6.06 8.43 -8.94
CA ALA A 74 -6.69 9.33 -7.99
C ALA A 74 -6.06 9.20 -6.59
N SER A 75 -5.83 7.98 -6.11
CA SER A 75 -5.20 7.74 -4.79
C SER A 75 -3.72 8.17 -4.72
N HIS A 76 -3.03 8.27 -5.86
CA HIS A 76 -1.62 8.70 -5.93
C HIS A 76 -1.44 10.13 -6.45
N SER A 77 -2.53 10.83 -6.73
CA SER A 77 -2.49 12.24 -7.10
C SER A 77 -2.33 13.09 -5.84
N LYS A 78 -1.17 13.73 -5.69
CA LYS A 78 -0.93 14.76 -4.68
C LYS A 78 -0.87 16.13 -5.35
N SER A 79 -1.45 17.15 -4.70
CA SER A 79 -1.25 18.55 -5.07
C SER A 79 0.22 18.97 -4.94
N ALA A 80 0.59 20.10 -5.55
CA ALA A 80 1.95 20.63 -5.45
C ALA A 80 2.32 20.96 -3.99
N GLU A 81 1.37 21.54 -3.23
CA GLU A 81 1.53 21.91 -1.83
C GLU A 81 1.73 20.68 -0.92
N GLU A 82 1.01 19.60 -1.16
CA GLU A 82 1.18 18.32 -0.44
C GLU A 82 2.52 17.64 -0.73
N ARG A 83 3.14 17.91 -1.88
CA ARG A 83 4.47 17.41 -2.22
C ARG A 83 5.55 18.20 -1.50
N GLU A 84 5.43 19.52 -1.47
CA GLU A 84 6.39 20.41 -0.81
C GLU A 84 6.44 20.19 0.71
N ASN A 85 5.27 20.04 1.34
CA ASN A 85 5.16 19.82 2.78
C ASN A 85 5.14 18.34 3.17
N SER A 86 5.52 17.44 2.27
CA SER A 86 5.36 16.01 2.52
C SER A 86 6.26 15.53 3.66
N PRO A 87 5.72 14.85 4.69
CA PRO A 87 6.54 14.17 5.70
C PRO A 87 7.21 12.89 5.18
N LEU A 88 7.04 12.58 3.89
CA LEU A 88 7.61 11.39 3.23
C LEU A 88 9.14 11.47 3.18
N LEU A 89 9.80 10.45 3.71
CA LEU A 89 11.26 10.28 3.68
C LEU A 89 11.70 9.38 2.52
N GLY A 90 10.81 8.51 2.06
CA GLY A 90 11.04 7.67 0.89
C GLY A 90 9.96 6.61 0.74
N ALA A 91 9.88 6.02 -0.44
CA ALA A 91 9.04 4.87 -0.73
C ALA A 91 9.86 3.82 -1.49
N ASP A 92 9.57 2.56 -1.24
CA ASP A 92 10.16 1.42 -1.93
C ASP A 92 9.04 0.47 -2.35
N PHE A 93 9.09 0.00 -3.60
CA PHE A 93 8.07 -0.88 -4.17
C PHE A 93 8.67 -2.24 -4.50
N ALA A 94 7.96 -3.30 -4.09
CA ALA A 94 8.31 -4.66 -4.42
C ALA A 94 7.08 -5.42 -4.93
N LEU A 95 7.28 -6.18 -6.00
CA LEU A 95 6.34 -7.20 -6.47
C LEU A 95 6.89 -8.56 -6.06
N LEU A 96 6.13 -9.30 -5.28
CA LEU A 96 6.57 -10.55 -4.65
C LEU A 96 5.69 -11.71 -5.11
N GLU A 97 6.32 -12.83 -5.44
CA GLU A 97 5.60 -14.10 -5.59
C GLU A 97 5.27 -14.65 -4.20
N VAL A 98 4.03 -15.13 -4.03
CA VAL A 98 3.68 -15.90 -2.84
C VAL A 98 4.08 -17.35 -3.06
N ALA A 99 5.31 -17.69 -2.66
CA ALA A 99 5.83 -19.05 -2.81
C ALA A 99 5.07 -20.07 -1.94
N ILE A 100 4.65 -19.67 -0.73
CA ILE A 100 3.88 -20.48 0.22
C ILE A 100 2.93 -19.55 0.99
N SER A 101 1.68 -19.95 1.17
CA SER A 101 0.72 -19.31 2.07
C SER A 101 -0.01 -20.40 2.87
N SER A 102 -0.36 -20.09 4.12
CA SER A 102 -1.19 -20.95 4.96
C SER A 102 -2.21 -20.07 5.66
N ASP A 103 -3.47 -20.19 5.25
CA ASP A 103 -4.57 -19.52 5.92
C ASP A 103 -5.17 -20.51 6.93
N ASN A 104 -5.16 -20.14 8.21
CA ASN A 104 -5.87 -20.89 9.24
C ASN A 104 -7.36 -20.55 9.10
N ASN A 105 -8.07 -21.29 8.26
CA ASN A 105 -9.53 -21.21 8.18
C ASN A 105 -10.17 -21.83 9.42
#